data_AF-A0AAV7UF32-F1
#
_entry.id   AF-A0AAV7UF32-F1
#
_cell.length_a   1.000
_cell.length_b   1.000
_cell.length_c   1.000
_cell.angle_alpha   90.00
_cell.angle_beta   90.00
_cell.angle_gamma   90.00
#
_symmetry.space_group_name_H-M   'P 1'
#
loop_
_entity.id
_entity.type
_entity.pdbx_description
1 polymer ?
#
loop_
_entity_poly.entity_id
_entity_poly.type
_entity_poly.pdbx_seq_one_letter_code
_entity_poly.pdbx_strand_id
1 'polypeptide(L)'
;MPLLHRVLGSTFIVEGVVPLTTLHATSLHPQAGSQVENDAPSTRFFLGHLFGTLRKVLANHEINIAADNKELKKDFSELGQRVNALEPAGDSSVEELEAHRQAFLALRDKNEELLYQLEDLENRSRHSNIQIKGVLLQVDSGSVESYILHLFRHAASNREEKEIVLDCTHRAGHLAKTPETPHDILTCLHSCCQKEVIIGA
;
A
#
# COMPACT_ATOMS: atom_id res chain seq x y z
N MET A 1 -13.19 -11.64 2.73
CA MET A 1 -13.53 -10.98 4.01
C MET A 1 -13.77 -9.50 3.73
N PRO A 2 -15.02 -9.08 3.44
CA PRO A 2 -15.31 -7.69 3.13
C PRO A 2 -15.72 -6.94 4.40
N LEU A 3 -15.07 -5.81 4.67
CA LEU A 3 -15.57 -4.83 5.62
C LEU A 3 -16.08 -3.62 4.83
N LEU A 4 -17.34 -3.73 4.45
CA LEU A 4 -18.26 -2.63 4.20
C LEU A 4 -18.43 -1.85 5.52
N HIS A 5 -17.94 -0.62 5.61
CA HIS A 5 -18.51 0.39 6.50
C HIS A 5 -18.31 1.77 5.85
N ARG A 6 -19.33 2.27 5.15
CA ARG A 6 -20.45 3.07 5.67
C ARG A 6 -20.11 4.55 5.57
N VAL A 7 -20.58 5.13 4.47
CA VAL A 7 -20.68 6.56 4.18
C VAL A 7 -21.24 7.30 5.40
N LEU A 8 -20.43 8.17 6.00
CA LEU A 8 -20.90 9.17 6.95
C LEU A 8 -21.43 10.34 6.13
N GLY A 9 -22.74 10.31 5.87
CA GLY A 9 -23.50 11.50 5.52
C GLY A 9 -23.52 12.42 6.74
N SER A 10 -22.63 13.41 6.75
CA SER A 10 -22.70 14.55 7.67
C SER A 10 -23.87 15.43 7.25
N THR A 11 -25.03 15.09 7.80
CA THR A 11 -26.23 15.91 7.82
C THR A 11 -25.87 17.26 8.44
N PHE A 12 -25.75 18.32 7.63
CA PHE A 12 -25.69 19.69 8.14
C PHE A 12 -27.07 20.01 8.72
N ILE A 13 -27.19 19.94 10.04
CA ILE A 13 -28.31 20.53 10.77
C ILE A 13 -28.08 22.04 10.71
N VAL A 14 -28.80 22.73 9.84
CA VAL A 14 -28.93 24.19 9.92
C VAL A 14 -29.87 24.45 11.10
N GLU A 15 -29.29 24.60 12.29
CA GLU A 15 -30.04 25.01 13.48
C GLU A 15 -30.60 26.42 13.27
N GLY A 16 -31.94 26.48 13.19
CA GLY A 16 -32.74 27.52 13.81
C GLY A 16 -32.43 28.96 13.46
N VAL A 17 -32.97 29.44 12.33
CA VAL A 17 -33.38 30.85 12.23
C VAL A 17 -34.52 31.06 13.21
N VAL A 18 -34.22 31.62 14.37
CA VAL A 18 -35.23 32.05 15.34
C VAL A 18 -35.99 33.23 14.72
N PRO A 19 -37.32 33.14 14.50
CA PRO A 19 -38.08 34.27 13.99
C PRO A 19 -38.12 35.37 15.06
N LEU A 20 -37.81 36.61 14.64
CA LEU A 20 -37.95 37.81 15.48
C LEU A 20 -39.42 37.91 15.95
N THR A 21 -39.68 37.55 17.20
CA THR A 21 -40.99 37.74 17.82
C THR A 21 -41.28 39.22 17.96
N THR A 22 -42.40 39.63 17.38
CA THR A 22 -43.02 40.95 17.45
C THR A 22 -43.26 41.32 18.91
N LEU A 23 -42.54 42.33 19.42
CA LEU A 23 -42.80 42.88 20.76
C LEU A 23 -44.12 43.65 20.73
N HIS A 24 -45.10 43.11 21.45
CA HIS A 24 -46.37 43.77 21.77
C HIS A 24 -46.12 45.10 22.49
N ALA A 25 -46.62 46.19 21.91
CA ALA A 25 -46.75 47.48 22.58
C ALA A 25 -47.91 47.41 23.58
N THR A 26 -47.59 47.27 24.87
CA THR A 26 -48.56 47.38 25.95
C THR A 26 -48.89 48.86 26.17
N SER A 27 -50.09 49.25 25.75
CA SER A 27 -50.74 50.52 26.04
C SER A 27 -50.99 50.63 27.55
N LEU A 28 -50.37 51.61 28.21
CA LEU A 28 -50.75 52.06 29.55
C LEU A 28 -51.30 53.47 29.47
N HIS A 29 -52.55 53.58 29.91
CA HIS A 29 -53.35 54.79 29.96
C HIS A 29 -52.86 55.74 31.09
N PRO A 30 -52.92 57.08 30.92
CA PRO A 30 -52.33 58.03 31.85
C PRO A 30 -53.31 58.43 32.96
N GLN A 31 -52.82 58.49 34.20
CA GLN A 31 -53.45 59.26 35.28
C GLN A 31 -52.65 60.53 35.56
N ALA A 32 -53.40 61.62 35.71
CA ALA A 32 -52.94 62.99 35.82
C ALA A 32 -52.24 63.31 37.15
N GLY A 33 -51.34 64.29 37.10
CA GLY A 33 -51.07 65.17 38.25
C GLY A 33 -49.68 65.08 38.86
N SER A 34 -48.64 65.51 38.14
CA SER A 34 -47.51 66.24 38.72
C SER A 34 -46.74 66.91 37.59
N GLN A 35 -46.86 68.24 37.49
CA GLN A 35 -45.94 69.04 36.68
C GLN A 35 -44.57 69.05 37.37
N VAL A 36 -43.78 68.01 37.12
CA VAL A 36 -42.33 68.07 37.32
C VAL A 36 -41.76 68.65 36.02
N GLU A 37 -41.75 69.97 35.95
CA GLU A 37 -41.05 70.73 34.91
C GLU A 37 -39.53 70.58 35.17
N ASN A 38 -38.96 69.42 34.81
CA ASN A 38 -37.52 69.20 34.75
C ASN A 38 -37.10 68.88 33.31
N ASP A 39 -37.49 69.77 32.40
CA ASP A 39 -36.83 69.91 31.11
C ASP A 39 -35.51 70.68 31.28
N ALA A 40 -34.59 70.11 32.07
CA ALA A 40 -33.24 70.63 32.13
C ALA A 40 -32.59 70.40 30.74
N PRO A 41 -32.11 71.46 30.05
CA PRO A 41 -31.49 71.35 28.73
C PRO A 41 -30.34 70.33 28.66
N SER A 42 -29.69 70.08 29.81
CA SER A 42 -28.63 69.10 30.00
C SER A 42 -29.07 67.65 29.77
N THR A 43 -30.26 67.25 30.23
CA THR A 43 -30.77 65.86 30.06
C THR A 43 -31.07 65.56 28.59
N ARG A 44 -31.69 66.51 27.88
CA ARG A 44 -31.98 66.39 26.43
C ARG A 44 -30.69 66.31 25.61
N PHE A 45 -29.69 67.12 25.94
CA PHE A 45 -28.38 67.10 25.29
C PHE A 45 -27.68 65.76 25.52
N PHE A 46 -27.64 65.26 26.76
CA PHE A 46 -27.03 63.98 27.09
C PHE A 46 -27.71 62.81 26.36
N LEU A 47 -29.04 62.75 26.37
CA LEU A 47 -29.78 61.73 25.64
C LEU A 47 -29.54 61.82 24.12
N GLY A 48 -29.53 63.03 23.56
CA GLY A 48 -29.19 63.25 22.16
C GLY A 48 -27.79 62.74 21.80
N HIS A 49 -26.80 63.01 22.65
CA HIS A 49 -25.43 62.51 22.49
C HIS A 49 -25.35 60.98 22.62
N LEU A 50 -26.05 60.40 23.60
CA LEU A 50 -26.10 58.95 23.82
C LEU A 50 -26.72 58.23 22.62
N PHE A 51 -27.89 58.68 22.15
CA PHE A 51 -28.53 58.12 20.96
C PHE A 51 -27.69 58.34 19.70
N GLY A 52 -27.03 59.49 19.58
CA GLY A 52 -26.07 59.75 18.51
C GLY A 52 -24.91 58.75 18.52
N THR A 53 -24.37 58.45 19.70
CA THR A 53 -23.29 57.48 19.88
C THR A 53 -23.75 56.05 19.57
N LEU A 54 -24.90 55.64 20.10
CA LEU A 54 -25.49 54.32 19.83
C LEU A 54 -25.76 54.12 18.33
N ARG A 55 -26.32 55.12 17.64
CA ARG A 55 -26.52 55.04 16.18
C ARG A 55 -25.21 54.88 15.43
N LYS A 56 -24.16 55.59 15.82
CA LYS A 56 -22.83 55.45 15.21
C LYS A 56 -22.26 54.04 15.44
N VAL A 57 -22.38 53.50 16.64
CA VAL A 57 -21.93 52.14 16.97
C VAL A 57 -22.70 51.10 16.16
N LEU A 58 -24.03 51.20 16.08
CA LEU A 58 -24.86 50.30 15.27
C LEU A 58 -24.50 50.38 13.78
N ALA A 59 -24.38 51.58 13.22
CA ALA A 59 -23.99 51.75 11.82
C ALA A 59 -22.59 51.16 11.54
N ASN A 60 -21.63 51.34 12.46
CA ASN A 60 -20.31 50.74 12.34
C ASN A 60 -20.37 49.21 12.41
N HIS A 61 -21.20 48.64 13.30
CA HIS A 61 -21.40 47.19 13.36
C HIS A 61 -22.03 46.64 12.09
N GLU A 62 -23.03 47.32 11.52
CA GLU A 62 -23.64 46.92 10.25
C GLU A 62 -22.60 46.87 9.11
N ILE A 63 -21.72 47.87 9.04
CA ILE A 63 -20.63 47.91 8.06
C ILE A 63 -19.66 46.74 8.27
N ASN A 64 -19.23 46.51 9.52
CA ASN A 64 -18.31 45.43 9.85
C ASN A 64 -18.92 44.05 9.53
N ILE A 65 -20.17 43.81 9.93
CA ILE A 65 -20.89 42.56 9.63
C ILE A 65 -21.01 42.35 8.12
N ALA A 66 -21.27 43.41 7.35
CA ALA A 66 -21.35 43.32 5.89
C ALA A 66 -19.98 42.98 5.27
N ALA A 67 -18.90 43.55 5.81
CA ALA A 67 -17.54 43.25 5.38
C ALA A 67 -17.15 41.79 5.69
N ASP A 68 -17.36 41.33 6.92
CA ASP A 68 -17.07 39.97 7.36
C ASP A 68 -17.86 38.95 6.55
N ASN A 69 -19.15 39.19 6.30
CA ASN A 69 -19.98 38.32 5.46
C ASN A 69 -19.47 38.24 4.02
N LYS A 70 -18.92 39.34 3.48
CA LYS A 70 -18.34 39.34 2.14
C LYS A 70 -17.05 38.51 2.09
N GLU A 71 -16.22 38.61 3.11
CA GLU A 71 -15.00 37.80 3.26
C GLU A 71 -15.33 36.32 3.41
N LEU A 72 -16.26 35.97 4.31
CA LEU A 72 -16.71 34.59 4.48
C LEU A 72 -17.26 33.99 3.18
N LYS A 73 -18.07 34.74 2.43
CA LYS A 73 -18.57 34.28 1.12
C LYS A 73 -17.45 34.00 0.13
N LYS A 74 -16.39 34.82 0.14
CA LYS A 74 -15.21 34.62 -0.69
C LYS A 74 -14.48 33.34 -0.27
N ASP A 75 -14.23 33.15 1.01
CA ASP A 75 -13.55 31.97 1.55
C ASP A 75 -14.34 30.68 1.26
N PHE A 76 -15.67 30.72 1.41
CA PHE A 76 -16.55 29.60 1.04
C PHE A 76 -16.47 29.27 -0.44
N SER A 77 -16.43 30.29 -1.32
CA SER A 77 -16.26 30.08 -2.75
C SER A 77 -14.90 29.46 -3.09
N GLU A 78 -13.82 29.94 -2.48
CA GLU A 78 -12.48 29.41 -2.70
C GLU A 78 -12.35 27.97 -2.18
N LEU A 79 -12.93 27.68 -1.01
CA LEU A 79 -12.95 26.33 -0.46
C LEU A 79 -13.76 25.38 -1.35
N GLY A 80 -14.91 25.82 -1.85
CA GLY A 80 -15.72 25.04 -2.79
C GLY A 80 -14.96 24.70 -4.08
N GLN A 81 -14.22 25.67 -4.63
CA GLN A 81 -13.37 25.42 -5.80
C GLN A 81 -12.25 24.40 -5.51
N ARG A 82 -11.62 24.48 -4.33
CA ARG A 82 -10.58 23.53 -3.93
C ARG A 82 -11.13 22.12 -3.74
N VAL A 83 -12.30 21.98 -3.12
CA VAL A 83 -12.97 20.68 -2.96
C VAL A 83 -13.31 20.07 -4.32
N ASN A 84 -13.94 20.85 -5.21
CA ASN A 84 -14.29 20.41 -6.56
C ASN A 84 -13.07 20.00 -7.40
N ALA A 85 -11.89 20.59 -7.13
CA ALA A 85 -10.65 20.20 -7.81
C ALA A 85 -10.02 18.92 -7.23
N LEU A 86 -10.16 18.70 -5.92
CA LEU A 86 -9.59 17.55 -5.23
C LEU A 86 -10.39 16.27 -5.43
N GLU A 87 -11.72 16.37 -5.57
CA GLU A 87 -12.58 15.20 -5.82
C GLU A 87 -12.16 14.38 -7.05
N PRO A 88 -12.07 14.94 -8.27
CA PRO A 88 -11.68 14.17 -9.45
C PRO A 88 -10.22 13.70 -9.39
N ALA A 89 -9.34 14.43 -8.71
CA ALA A 89 -7.97 14.00 -8.48
C ALA A 89 -7.90 12.77 -7.55
N GLY A 90 -8.77 12.73 -6.54
CA GLY A 90 -8.97 11.58 -5.68
C GLY A 90 -9.46 10.36 -6.46
N ASP A 91 -10.49 10.53 -7.29
CA ASP A 91 -11.03 9.46 -8.12
C ASP A 91 -9.97 8.90 -9.08
N SER A 92 -9.24 9.78 -9.79
CA SER A 92 -8.14 9.38 -10.68
C SER A 92 -7.04 8.59 -9.93
N SER A 93 -6.70 9.01 -8.71
CA SER A 93 -5.68 8.31 -7.91
C SER A 93 -6.15 6.92 -7.47
N VAL A 94 -7.44 6.76 -7.17
CA VAL A 94 -8.03 5.46 -6.83
C VAL A 94 -8.03 4.52 -8.02
N GLU A 95 -8.37 5.02 -9.22
CA GLU A 95 -8.32 4.24 -10.45
C GLU A 95 -6.91 3.77 -10.78
N GLU A 96 -5.91 4.66 -10.70
CA GLU A 96 -4.50 4.32 -10.91
C GLU A 96 -4.00 3.28 -9.91
N LEU A 97 -4.39 3.41 -8.63
CA LEU A 97 -4.00 2.47 -7.58
C LEU A 97 -4.56 1.07 -7.84
N GLU A 98 -5.82 0.97 -8.29
CA GLU A 98 -6.44 -0.32 -8.61
C GLU A 98 -5.80 -0.94 -9.86
N ALA A 99 -5.49 -0.14 -10.89
CA ALA A 99 -4.75 -0.63 -12.06
C ALA A 99 -3.36 -1.16 -11.69
N HIS A 100 -2.63 -0.45 -10.83
CA HIS A 100 -1.34 -0.91 -10.32
C HIS A 100 -1.45 -2.19 -9.49
N ARG A 101 -2.48 -2.30 -8.64
CA ARG A 101 -2.74 -3.51 -7.84
C ARG A 101 -2.98 -4.71 -8.74
N GLN A 102 -3.77 -4.57 -9.80
CA GLN A 102 -4.04 -5.65 -10.76
C GLN A 102 -2.78 -6.04 -11.52
N ALA A 103 -1.98 -5.08 -11.98
CA ALA A 103 -0.72 -5.34 -12.65
C ALA A 103 0.28 -6.08 -11.74
N PHE A 104 0.36 -5.71 -10.46
CA PHE A 104 1.20 -6.38 -9.48
C PHE A 104 0.79 -7.84 -9.26
N LEU A 105 -0.51 -8.11 -9.11
CA LEU A 105 -1.03 -9.48 -8.98
C LEU A 105 -0.70 -10.31 -10.22
N ALA A 106 -0.95 -9.79 -11.42
CA ALA A 106 -0.63 -10.48 -12.67
C ALA A 106 0.88 -10.78 -12.82
N LEU A 107 1.74 -9.86 -12.38
CA LEU A 107 3.19 -10.06 -12.42
C LEU A 107 3.64 -11.11 -11.41
N ARG A 108 3.03 -11.12 -10.21
CA ARG A 108 3.28 -12.13 -9.20
C ARG A 108 2.91 -13.53 -9.69
N ASP A 109 1.73 -13.68 -10.27
CA ASP A 109 1.25 -14.98 -10.79
C ASP A 109 2.19 -15.52 -11.88
N LYS A 110 2.63 -14.64 -12.80
CA LYS A 110 3.62 -15.01 -13.83
C LYS A 110 4.97 -15.40 -13.25
N ASN A 111 5.40 -14.74 -12.17
CA ASN A 111 6.66 -15.08 -11.50
C ASN A 111 6.55 -16.46 -10.85
N GLU A 112 5.45 -16.75 -10.16
CA GLU A 112 5.19 -18.07 -9.59
C GLU A 112 5.16 -19.17 -10.67
N GLU A 113 4.54 -18.91 -11.83
CA GLU A 113 4.56 -19.84 -12.97
C GLU A 113 5.97 -20.08 -13.52
N LEU A 114 6.76 -19.01 -13.71
CA LEU A 114 8.14 -19.13 -14.20
C LEU A 114 9.04 -19.88 -13.23
N LEU A 115 8.86 -19.69 -11.92
CA LEU A 115 9.61 -20.43 -10.90
C LEU A 115 9.29 -21.92 -10.96
N TYR A 116 8.01 -22.29 -11.14
CA TYR A 116 7.61 -23.68 -11.32
C TYR A 116 8.22 -24.30 -12.59
N GLN A 117 8.19 -23.57 -13.70
CA GLN A 117 8.80 -24.03 -14.95
C GLN A 117 10.32 -24.18 -14.83
N LEU A 118 10.99 -23.27 -14.15
CA LEU A 118 12.43 -23.37 -13.88
C LEU A 118 12.75 -24.59 -13.01
N GLU A 119 11.98 -24.83 -11.96
CA GLU A 119 12.15 -26.01 -11.11
C GLU A 119 11.97 -27.32 -11.89
N ASP A 120 10.92 -27.43 -12.72
CA ASP A 120 10.68 -28.60 -13.57
C ASP A 120 11.82 -28.80 -14.60
N LEU A 121 12.28 -27.73 -15.24
CA LEU A 121 13.41 -27.79 -16.17
C LEU A 121 14.73 -28.19 -15.48
N GLU A 122 15.01 -27.65 -14.30
CA GLU A 122 16.17 -28.05 -13.51
C GLU A 122 16.10 -29.51 -13.09
N ASN A 123 14.93 -29.98 -12.66
CA ASN A 123 14.71 -31.37 -12.26
C ASN A 123 14.88 -32.33 -13.45
N ARG A 124 14.35 -31.98 -14.63
CA ARG A 124 14.53 -32.75 -15.87
C ARG A 124 15.99 -32.75 -16.32
N SER A 125 16.67 -31.61 -16.23
CA SER A 125 18.09 -31.49 -16.58
C SER A 125 18.98 -32.33 -15.65
N ARG A 126 18.68 -32.37 -14.34
CA ARG A 126 19.40 -33.18 -13.35
C ARG A 126 18.97 -34.64 -13.33
N HIS A 127 17.99 -35.04 -14.15
CA HIS A 127 17.42 -36.38 -14.10
C HIS A 127 18.47 -37.46 -14.37
N SER A 128 19.41 -37.22 -15.29
CA SER A 128 20.53 -38.14 -15.58
C SER A 128 21.77 -37.95 -14.69
N ASN A 129 21.75 -36.98 -13.76
CA ASN A 129 22.90 -36.69 -12.92
C ASN A 129 22.96 -37.60 -11.70
N ILE A 130 24.14 -38.10 -11.37
CA ILE A 130 24.45 -38.80 -10.13
C ILE A 130 25.49 -37.99 -9.35
N GLN A 131 25.21 -37.76 -8.07
CA GLN A 131 26.16 -37.16 -7.14
C GLN A 131 26.74 -38.24 -6.24
N ILE A 132 28.06 -38.43 -6.30
CA ILE A 132 28.79 -39.40 -5.50
C ILE A 132 29.52 -38.62 -4.42
N LYS A 133 29.19 -38.91 -3.15
CA LYS A 133 29.71 -38.17 -2.01
C LYS A 133 30.95 -38.82 -1.43
N GLY A 134 31.83 -38.01 -0.86
CA GLY A 134 32.91 -38.52 -0.03
C GLY A 134 34.08 -39.15 -0.79
N VAL A 135 34.34 -38.73 -2.04
CA VAL A 135 35.45 -39.27 -2.84
C VAL A 135 36.72 -38.46 -2.59
N LEU A 136 37.77 -39.11 -2.11
CA LEU A 136 39.08 -38.47 -1.89
C LEU A 136 39.61 -37.81 -3.18
N LEU A 137 40.42 -36.77 -3.01
CA LEU A 137 40.96 -36.02 -4.16
C LEU A 137 41.90 -36.90 -5.00
N GLN A 138 42.70 -37.72 -4.32
CA GLN A 138 43.55 -38.73 -4.93
C GLN A 138 42.71 -39.96 -5.23
N VAL A 139 42.69 -40.35 -6.49
CA VAL A 139 41.99 -41.54 -6.97
C VAL A 139 42.98 -42.37 -7.75
N ASP A 140 43.09 -43.65 -7.42
CA ASP A 140 44.15 -44.52 -7.95
C ASP A 140 44.01 -44.79 -9.46
N SER A 141 42.83 -44.51 -10.04
CA SER A 141 42.42 -44.88 -11.40
C SER A 141 42.93 -43.95 -12.51
N GLY A 142 43.85 -43.03 -12.21
CA GLY A 142 44.39 -42.05 -13.17
C GLY A 142 43.46 -40.88 -13.45
N SER A 143 42.22 -41.12 -13.89
CA SER A 143 41.20 -40.09 -14.10
C SER A 143 39.94 -40.33 -13.25
N VAL A 144 39.24 -39.25 -12.90
CA VAL A 144 37.98 -39.32 -12.16
C VAL A 144 36.94 -40.13 -12.94
N GLU A 145 36.91 -39.96 -14.26
CA GLU A 145 36.00 -40.68 -15.16
C GLU A 145 36.22 -42.21 -15.11
N SER A 146 37.47 -42.66 -15.21
CA SER A 146 37.82 -44.09 -15.13
C SER A 146 37.42 -44.69 -13.78
N TYR A 147 37.61 -43.94 -12.70
CA TYR A 147 37.16 -44.36 -11.37
C TYR A 147 35.64 -44.52 -11.29
N ILE A 148 34.88 -43.55 -11.81
CA ILE A 148 33.42 -43.60 -11.82
C ILE A 148 32.92 -44.76 -12.68
N LEU A 149 33.48 -44.97 -13.87
CA LEU A 149 33.11 -46.10 -14.73
C LEU A 149 33.40 -47.45 -14.05
N HIS A 150 34.53 -47.59 -13.37
CA HIS A 150 34.86 -48.79 -12.61
C HIS A 150 33.86 -49.01 -11.47
N LEU A 151 33.54 -47.95 -10.71
CA LEU A 151 32.56 -48.00 -9.62
C LEU A 151 31.17 -48.41 -10.14
N PHE A 152 30.70 -47.83 -11.24
CA PHE A 152 29.41 -48.15 -11.82
C PHE A 152 29.34 -49.57 -12.39
N ARG A 153 30.40 -50.05 -13.04
CA ARG A 153 30.47 -51.45 -13.48
C ARG A 153 30.39 -52.41 -12.30
N HIS A 154 31.11 -52.10 -11.22
CA HIS A 154 31.06 -52.92 -10.00
C HIS A 154 29.67 -52.91 -9.35
N ALA A 155 29.00 -51.75 -9.30
CA ALA A 155 27.63 -51.65 -8.78
C ALA A 155 26.63 -52.41 -9.68
N ALA A 156 26.80 -52.35 -11.00
CA ALA A 156 25.89 -52.96 -11.97
C ALA A 156 26.17 -54.43 -12.30
N SER A 157 27.17 -55.07 -11.68
CA SER A 157 27.73 -56.39 -12.03
C SER A 157 26.72 -57.55 -12.19
N ASN A 158 25.49 -57.40 -11.68
CA ASN A 158 24.44 -58.41 -11.72
C ASN A 158 23.38 -58.19 -12.82
N ARG A 159 23.55 -57.19 -13.71
CA ARG A 159 22.56 -56.83 -14.74
C ARG A 159 23.22 -56.75 -16.12
N GLU A 160 22.41 -56.87 -17.19
CA GLU A 160 22.87 -56.90 -18.59
C GLU A 160 23.93 -55.83 -18.87
N GLU A 161 25.06 -56.25 -19.47
CA GLU A 161 26.22 -55.42 -19.84
C GLU A 161 25.89 -54.44 -20.97
N LYS A 162 25.04 -53.45 -20.71
CA LYS A 162 24.98 -52.27 -21.57
C LYS A 162 26.14 -51.35 -21.23
N GLU A 163 26.83 -50.88 -22.26
CA GLU A 163 27.93 -49.93 -22.13
C GLU A 163 27.44 -48.66 -21.40
N ILE A 164 28.08 -48.34 -20.29
CA ILE A 164 27.79 -47.13 -19.51
C ILE A 164 28.57 -45.97 -20.13
N VAL A 165 27.85 -44.99 -20.65
CA VAL A 165 28.43 -43.80 -21.31
C VAL A 165 28.18 -42.58 -20.43
N LEU A 166 29.26 -41.85 -20.12
CA LEU A 166 29.22 -40.61 -19.34
C LEU A 166 29.32 -39.42 -20.29
N ASP A 167 28.39 -38.47 -20.19
CA ASP A 167 28.45 -37.23 -20.97
C ASP A 167 29.40 -36.23 -20.32
N CYS A 168 29.40 -36.14 -18.99
CA CYS A 168 30.31 -35.29 -18.24
C CYS A 168 30.59 -35.86 -16.85
N THR A 169 31.80 -35.63 -16.33
CA THR A 169 32.17 -35.99 -14.96
C THR A 169 33.11 -34.93 -14.41
N HIS A 170 32.79 -34.37 -13.24
CA HIS A 170 33.61 -33.36 -12.60
C HIS A 170 33.41 -33.38 -11.08
N ARG A 171 34.37 -32.81 -10.34
CA ARG A 171 34.25 -32.64 -8.88
C ARG A 171 33.35 -31.43 -8.59
N ALA A 172 32.44 -31.58 -7.63
CA ALA A 172 31.56 -30.51 -7.18
C ALA A 172 32.28 -29.61 -6.16
N GLY A 173 32.11 -28.30 -6.32
CA GLY A 173 32.65 -27.27 -5.44
C GLY A 173 34.01 -26.71 -5.87
N HIS A 174 34.14 -25.38 -5.80
CA HIS A 174 35.31 -24.62 -6.25
C HIS A 174 36.26 -24.16 -5.12
N LEU A 175 35.92 -24.40 -3.85
CA LEU A 175 36.71 -23.88 -2.74
C LEU A 175 37.93 -24.77 -2.45
N ALA A 176 39.10 -24.14 -2.36
CA ALA A 176 40.37 -24.78 -2.05
C ALA A 176 40.30 -25.50 -0.70
N LYS A 177 40.09 -26.81 -0.75
CA LYS A 177 40.13 -27.71 0.40
C LYS A 177 41.42 -28.52 0.32
N THR A 178 41.90 -28.96 1.48
CA THR A 178 43.09 -29.79 1.57
C THR A 178 42.88 -31.10 0.79
N PRO A 179 43.93 -31.71 0.22
CA PRO A 179 43.82 -32.95 -0.55
C PRO A 179 43.24 -34.13 0.25
N GLU A 180 43.28 -34.05 1.59
CA GLU A 180 42.70 -35.03 2.50
C GLU A 180 41.18 -34.89 2.67
N THR A 181 40.60 -33.77 2.25
CA THR A 181 39.15 -33.56 2.38
C THR A 181 38.43 -34.23 1.21
N PRO A 182 37.48 -35.14 1.46
CA PRO A 182 36.69 -35.73 0.39
C PRO A 182 35.88 -34.69 -0.38
N HIS A 183 35.75 -34.89 -1.68
CA HIS A 183 34.94 -34.08 -2.59
C HIS A 183 33.81 -34.92 -3.18
N ASP A 184 32.70 -34.25 -3.45
CA ASP A 184 31.63 -34.85 -4.21
C ASP A 184 32.00 -34.86 -5.70
N ILE A 185 31.55 -35.88 -6.43
CA ILE A 185 31.67 -35.96 -7.89
C ILE A 185 30.26 -35.89 -8.46
N LEU A 186 30.06 -35.01 -9.45
CA LEU A 186 28.87 -34.95 -10.27
C LEU A 186 29.19 -35.59 -11.62
N THR A 187 28.37 -36.56 -12.00
CA THR A 187 28.45 -37.22 -13.30
C THR A 187 27.09 -37.23 -13.98
N CYS A 188 27.06 -36.98 -15.28
CA CYS A 188 25.88 -37.04 -16.13
C CYS A 188 25.96 -38.30 -16.98
N LEU A 189 24.96 -39.17 -16.88
CA LEU A 189 24.83 -40.33 -17.75
C LEU A 189 24.17 -39.92 -19.07
N HIS A 190 24.61 -40.54 -20.16
CA HIS A 190 23.97 -40.35 -21.45
C HIS A 190 22.50 -40.79 -21.45
N SER A 191 22.17 -41.82 -20.66
CA SER A 191 20.81 -42.35 -20.52
C SER A 191 20.33 -42.32 -19.07
N CYS A 192 19.18 -41.71 -18.82
CA CYS A 192 18.57 -41.71 -17.49
C CYS A 192 18.17 -43.11 -17.01
N CYS A 193 17.82 -44.03 -17.91
CA CYS A 193 17.49 -45.41 -17.54
C CYS A 193 18.69 -46.12 -16.89
N GLN A 194 19.92 -45.79 -17.28
CA GLN A 194 21.12 -46.35 -16.67
C GLN A 194 21.29 -45.89 -15.21
N LYS A 195 20.84 -44.67 -14.89
CA LYS A 195 20.87 -44.16 -13.51
C LYS A 195 20.00 -45.02 -12.60
N GLU A 196 18.81 -45.38 -13.03
CA GLU A 196 17.89 -46.23 -12.25
C GLU A 196 18.48 -47.62 -12.03
N VAL A 197 19.17 -48.17 -13.02
CA VAL A 197 19.87 -49.45 -12.91
C VAL A 197 21.02 -49.37 -11.90
N ILE A 198 21.83 -48.30 -11.94
CA ILE A 198 22.99 -48.11 -11.05
C ILE A 198 22.55 -47.82 -9.61
N ILE A 199 21.56 -46.94 -9.40
CA ILE A 199 21.09 -46.56 -8.06
C ILE A 199 20.21 -47.64 -7.43
N GLY A 200 19.48 -48.41 -8.26
CA GLY A 200 18.62 -49.50 -7.80
C GLY A 200 19.35 -50.85 -7.63
N ALA A 201 20.68 -50.88 -7.74
CA ALA A 201 21.52 -52.04 -7.48
C ALA A 201 22.01 -52.06 -6.03
#